data_AF-A0A534QAQ2-F1
#
_entry.id   AF-A0A534QAQ2-F1
#
_cell.length_a   1.000
_cell.length_b   1.000
_cell.length_c   1.000
_cell.angle_alpha   90.00
_cell.angle_beta   90.00
_cell.angle_gamma   90.00
#
_symmetry.space_group_name_H-M   'P 1'
#
loop_
_entity.id
_entity.type
_entity.pdbx_description
1 polymer ?
#
loop_
_entity_poly.entity_id
_entity_poly.type
_entity_poly.pdbx_seq_one_letter_code
_entity_poly.pdbx_strand_id
1 'polypeptide(L)'
;MAEFDLALRGGSVVDGTGIPRYTADVAIRGGRIAEIGRVGAARARRALDVDGLIVAPGHVDLHTHYDAQIQWDPWCTISGWHGVTTVVLGNCGFGFAPVRPEDRELAMRTMSRTEAIGLDAMRKGLLWDWVTIPEWLDTLDRIPKGVNCASYAPTLAILYWVMGVEAAKRRSPTDTERAEIDRLLEEAIAAGACGWSLQRMGPDTAQTDFDGTPMATDTMAEADLLALGRARASAARARTRPSSSASRRRRAVASSSTSCRR
;
A
#
# COMPACT_ATOMS: atom_id res chain seq x y z
N MET A 1 0.86 -36.59 -13.15
CA MET A 1 0.32 -35.20 -13.16
C MET A 1 1.49 -34.24 -13.16
N ALA A 2 1.36 -33.05 -13.76
CA ALA A 2 2.41 -32.05 -13.71
C ALA A 2 2.74 -31.68 -12.26
N GLU A 3 4.03 -31.55 -11.94
CA GLU A 3 4.56 -31.20 -10.62
C GLU A 3 4.42 -29.70 -10.33
N PHE A 4 4.54 -28.88 -11.38
CA PHE A 4 4.50 -27.41 -11.32
C PHE A 4 3.33 -26.84 -12.13
N ASP A 5 2.88 -25.65 -11.73
CA ASP A 5 1.84 -24.91 -12.45
C ASP A 5 2.39 -24.20 -13.69
N LEU A 6 3.58 -23.61 -13.55
CA LEU A 6 4.29 -22.84 -14.57
C LEU A 6 5.80 -23.07 -14.44
N ALA A 7 6.51 -23.19 -15.55
CA ALA A 7 7.96 -23.10 -15.63
C ALA A 7 8.36 -22.04 -16.66
N LEU A 8 9.24 -21.12 -16.26
CA LEU A 8 9.96 -20.20 -17.14
C LEU A 8 11.30 -20.85 -17.45
N ARG A 9 11.62 -21.13 -18.72
CA ARG A 9 12.79 -21.92 -19.11
C ARG A 9 13.83 -21.10 -19.87
N GLY A 10 15.11 -21.38 -19.60
CA GLY A 10 16.25 -20.78 -20.31
C GLY A 10 16.51 -19.31 -19.97
N GLY A 11 15.83 -18.75 -18.97
CA GLY A 11 15.91 -17.33 -18.65
C GLY A 11 17.24 -16.92 -18.03
N SER A 12 17.63 -15.66 -18.26
CA SER A 12 18.70 -15.01 -17.50
C SER A 12 18.12 -14.48 -16.18
N VAL A 13 18.35 -15.21 -15.09
CA VAL A 13 17.82 -14.88 -13.77
C VAL A 13 18.62 -13.75 -13.12
N VAL A 14 17.91 -12.73 -12.65
CA VAL A 14 18.40 -11.65 -11.78
C VAL A 14 17.54 -11.71 -10.51
N ASP A 15 18.03 -12.37 -9.46
CA ASP A 15 17.21 -12.70 -8.28
C ASP A 15 17.05 -11.58 -7.25
N GLY A 16 17.66 -10.42 -7.48
CA GLY A 16 17.59 -9.25 -6.60
C GLY A 16 18.54 -9.29 -5.41
N THR A 17 19.39 -10.31 -5.26
CA THR A 17 20.37 -10.41 -4.15
C THR A 17 21.66 -9.63 -4.42
N GLY A 18 21.84 -9.13 -5.64
CA GLY A 18 23.05 -8.41 -6.07
C GLY A 18 24.14 -9.30 -6.66
N ILE A 19 23.94 -10.62 -6.75
CA ILE A 19 24.87 -11.52 -7.45
C ILE A 19 24.78 -11.34 -8.98
N PRO A 20 25.84 -11.70 -9.74
CA PRO A 20 25.77 -11.70 -11.20
C PRO A 20 24.64 -12.56 -11.74
N ARG A 21 24.01 -12.13 -12.84
CA ARG A 21 22.94 -12.90 -13.50
C ARG A 21 23.42 -14.28 -13.95
N TYR A 22 22.53 -15.27 -13.91
CA TYR A 22 22.83 -16.65 -14.30
C TYR A 22 21.68 -17.27 -15.09
N THR A 23 21.99 -18.25 -15.95
CA THR A 23 20.95 -18.96 -16.72
C THR A 23 20.31 -20.04 -15.86
N ALA A 24 18.99 -19.99 -15.70
CA ALA A 24 18.23 -21.02 -15.01
C ALA A 24 16.76 -21.01 -15.45
N ASP A 25 16.09 -22.12 -15.17
CA ASP A 25 14.64 -22.24 -15.20
C ASP A 25 14.06 -21.86 -13.83
N VAL A 26 12.87 -21.25 -13.81
CA VAL A 26 12.13 -20.91 -12.59
C VAL A 26 10.78 -21.61 -12.62
N ALA A 27 10.54 -22.52 -11.67
CA ALA A 27 9.29 -23.24 -11.54
C ALA A 27 8.41 -22.66 -10.43
N ILE A 28 7.11 -22.56 -10.70
CA ILE A 28 6.09 -22.01 -9.81
C ILE A 28 5.05 -23.09 -9.49
N ARG A 29 4.72 -23.21 -8.21
CA ARG A 29 3.67 -24.11 -7.69
C ARG A 29 2.87 -23.40 -6.60
N GLY A 30 1.55 -23.36 -6.74
CA GLY A 30 0.65 -22.71 -5.78
C GLY A 30 0.98 -21.24 -5.55
N GLY A 31 1.38 -20.52 -6.60
CA GLY A 31 1.73 -19.09 -6.54
C GLY A 31 3.07 -18.78 -5.86
N ARG A 32 3.90 -19.79 -5.58
CA ARG A 32 5.24 -19.63 -5.00
C ARG A 32 6.30 -20.19 -5.95
N ILE A 33 7.49 -19.58 -5.92
CA ILE A 33 8.67 -20.17 -6.56
C ILE A 33 8.99 -21.46 -5.80
N ALA A 34 8.98 -22.59 -6.52
CA ALA A 34 9.18 -23.92 -5.97
C ALA A 34 10.59 -24.45 -6.24
N GLU A 35 11.18 -24.08 -7.37
CA GLU A 35 12.51 -24.51 -7.80
C GLU A 35 13.13 -23.44 -8.70
N ILE A 36 14.44 -23.20 -8.54
CA ILE A 36 15.27 -22.42 -9.46
C ILE A 36 16.44 -23.33 -9.84
N GLY A 37 16.63 -23.59 -11.13
CA GLY A 37 17.61 -24.57 -11.59
C GLY A 37 17.26 -25.10 -12.97
N ARG A 38 17.32 -26.42 -13.16
CA ARG A 38 16.98 -27.04 -14.45
C ARG A 38 15.66 -27.80 -14.33
N VAL A 39 14.63 -27.30 -15.01
CA VAL A 39 13.25 -27.80 -14.93
C VAL A 39 12.85 -28.38 -16.29
N GLY A 40 12.72 -29.70 -16.36
CA GLY A 40 12.22 -30.40 -17.54
C GLY A 40 10.81 -29.92 -17.93
N ALA A 41 10.56 -29.64 -19.21
CA ALA A 41 9.30 -29.05 -19.69
C ALA A 41 8.06 -29.89 -19.30
N ALA A 42 8.19 -31.22 -19.29
CA ALA A 42 7.13 -32.15 -18.90
C ALA A 42 6.76 -32.10 -17.41
N ARG A 43 7.56 -31.44 -16.55
CA ARG A 43 7.27 -31.29 -15.12
C ARG A 43 6.27 -30.18 -14.83
N ALA A 44 5.97 -29.28 -15.77
CA ALA A 44 5.05 -28.17 -15.57
C ALA A 44 3.79 -28.27 -16.45
N ARG A 45 2.64 -27.82 -15.93
CA ARG A 45 1.38 -27.72 -16.70
C ARG A 45 1.50 -26.72 -17.84
N ARG A 46 2.25 -25.63 -17.63
CA ARG A 46 2.66 -24.66 -18.64
C ARG A 46 4.16 -24.48 -18.57
N ALA A 47 4.83 -24.55 -19.71
CA ALA A 47 6.24 -24.23 -19.82
C ALA A 47 6.39 -23.13 -20.87
N LEU A 48 7.09 -22.06 -20.52
CA LEU A 48 7.39 -20.93 -21.40
C LEU A 48 8.89 -20.90 -21.65
N ASP A 49 9.27 -20.86 -22.92
CA ASP A 49 10.66 -20.58 -23.30
C ASP A 49 10.88 -19.07 -23.21
N VAL A 50 11.85 -18.67 -22.38
CA VAL A 50 12.20 -17.28 -22.11
C VAL A 50 13.71 -17.06 -22.32
N ASP A 51 14.34 -17.87 -23.17
CA ASP A 51 15.71 -17.64 -23.61
C ASP A 51 15.87 -16.23 -24.20
N GLY A 52 17.02 -15.61 -23.92
CA GLY A 52 17.28 -14.22 -24.27
C GLY A 52 16.52 -13.17 -23.44
N LEU A 53 15.61 -13.57 -22.53
CA LEU A 53 14.88 -12.67 -21.64
C LEU A 53 15.44 -12.69 -20.20
N ILE A 54 15.14 -11.62 -19.46
CA ILE A 54 15.43 -11.52 -18.04
C ILE A 54 14.24 -12.09 -17.24
N VAL A 55 14.55 -12.91 -16.23
CA VAL A 55 13.61 -13.34 -15.20
C VAL A 55 14.03 -12.69 -13.89
N ALA A 56 13.20 -11.79 -13.36
CA ALA A 56 13.49 -11.05 -12.13
C ALA A 56 12.27 -11.06 -11.19
N PRO A 57 12.47 -10.80 -9.88
CA PRO A 57 11.37 -10.42 -9.00
C PRO A 57 10.59 -9.26 -9.60
N GLY A 58 9.26 -9.28 -9.44
CA GLY A 58 8.45 -8.13 -9.83
C GLY A 58 8.84 -6.90 -9.01
N HIS A 59 8.79 -5.73 -9.63
CA HIS A 59 9.18 -4.48 -8.98
C HIS A 59 8.20 -4.14 -7.84
N VAL A 60 8.77 -3.58 -6.77
CA VAL A 60 8.02 -3.03 -5.65
C VAL A 60 8.06 -1.51 -5.78
N ASP A 61 6.94 -0.93 -6.15
CA ASP A 61 6.79 0.52 -6.22
C ASP A 61 6.46 1.06 -4.82
N LEU A 62 7.46 1.69 -4.22
CA LEU A 62 7.40 2.15 -2.83
C LEU A 62 6.65 3.49 -2.68
N HIS A 63 6.33 4.17 -3.78
CA HIS A 63 5.81 5.53 -3.73
C HIS A 63 4.73 5.75 -4.77
N THR A 64 3.50 5.37 -4.42
CA THR A 64 2.34 5.55 -5.28
C THR A 64 1.23 6.33 -4.58
N HIS A 65 0.39 6.94 -5.41
CA HIS A 65 -0.89 7.55 -5.04
C HIS A 65 -2.07 6.81 -5.67
N TYR A 66 -1.95 5.48 -5.82
CA TYR A 66 -3.04 4.63 -6.33
C TYR A 66 -4.17 4.41 -5.32
N ASP A 67 -4.13 5.09 -4.16
CA ASP A 67 -5.21 5.13 -3.16
C ASP A 67 -6.57 5.36 -3.81
N ALA A 68 -6.64 6.23 -4.83
CA ALA A 68 -7.84 6.39 -5.63
C ALA A 68 -7.94 5.32 -6.72
N GLN A 69 -6.94 5.25 -7.59
CA GLN A 69 -6.98 4.49 -8.85
C GLN A 69 -7.33 3.02 -8.66
N ILE A 70 -6.86 2.39 -7.58
CA ILE A 70 -7.08 0.97 -7.35
C ILE A 70 -8.56 0.57 -7.23
N GLN A 71 -9.45 1.54 -6.95
CA GLN A 71 -10.89 1.32 -6.84
C GLN A 71 -11.57 1.12 -8.20
N TRP A 72 -11.05 1.71 -9.28
CA TRP A 72 -11.61 1.58 -10.63
C TRP A 72 -10.68 0.88 -11.64
N ASP A 73 -9.37 0.86 -11.36
CA ASP A 73 -8.37 0.07 -12.07
C ASP A 73 -7.63 -0.85 -11.07
N PRO A 74 -8.20 -2.02 -10.73
CA PRO A 74 -7.63 -2.94 -9.75
C PRO A 74 -6.32 -3.60 -10.22
N TRP A 75 -5.94 -3.42 -11.48
CA TRP A 75 -4.70 -3.96 -12.02
C TRP A 75 -3.54 -2.99 -11.90
N CYS A 76 -3.80 -1.72 -11.52
CA CYS A 76 -2.82 -0.63 -11.59
C CYS A 76 -2.04 -0.70 -12.92
N THR A 77 -2.79 -0.71 -14.03
CA THR A 77 -2.31 -1.16 -15.35
C THR A 77 -1.01 -0.50 -15.79
N ILE A 78 -0.85 0.80 -15.53
CA ILE A 78 0.39 1.52 -15.86
C ILE A 78 1.61 0.92 -15.12
N SER A 79 1.48 0.53 -13.86
CA SER A 79 2.57 -0.12 -13.11
C SER A 79 2.80 -1.55 -13.60
N GLY A 80 1.71 -2.29 -13.83
CA GLY A 80 1.77 -3.67 -14.32
C GLY A 80 2.51 -3.80 -15.65
N TRP A 81 2.31 -2.85 -16.57
CA TRP A 81 3.03 -2.79 -17.85
C TRP A 81 4.54 -2.57 -17.71
N HIS A 82 4.98 -1.96 -16.60
CA HIS A 82 6.40 -1.76 -16.28
C HIS A 82 6.96 -2.84 -15.34
N GLY A 83 6.23 -3.94 -15.14
CA GLY A 83 6.68 -5.08 -14.34
C GLY A 83 6.58 -4.88 -12.83
N VAL A 84 5.79 -3.91 -12.37
CA VAL A 84 5.46 -3.74 -10.95
C VAL A 84 4.43 -4.78 -10.53
N THR A 85 4.70 -5.46 -9.42
CA THR A 85 3.80 -6.47 -8.84
C THR A 85 3.32 -6.09 -7.44
N THR A 86 3.92 -5.07 -6.83
CA THR A 86 3.54 -4.58 -5.50
C THR A 86 3.57 -3.05 -5.50
N VAL A 87 2.51 -2.44 -4.98
CA VAL A 87 2.41 -0.98 -4.81
C VAL A 87 2.26 -0.63 -3.34
N VAL A 88 2.89 0.46 -2.92
CA VAL A 88 2.72 1.03 -1.59
C VAL A 88 1.90 2.31 -1.71
N LEU A 89 0.76 2.32 -1.05
CA LEU A 89 -0.25 3.38 -1.04
C LEU A 89 -0.07 4.30 0.18
N GLY A 90 -0.79 5.42 0.18
CA GLY A 90 -0.87 6.33 1.31
C GLY A 90 0.41 7.11 1.53
N ASN A 91 1.12 7.52 0.46
CA ASN A 91 2.37 8.27 0.55
C ASN A 91 2.16 9.75 0.87
N CYS A 92 3.24 10.45 1.23
CA CYS A 92 3.27 11.90 1.48
C CYS A 92 2.28 12.40 2.55
N GLY A 93 1.72 11.49 3.36
CA GLY A 93 0.68 11.79 4.34
C GLY A 93 -0.72 11.84 3.76
N PHE A 94 -0.89 11.67 2.45
CA PHE A 94 -2.20 11.66 1.78
C PHE A 94 -2.84 10.30 1.80
N GLY A 95 -4.16 10.30 1.89
CA GLY A 95 -4.99 9.11 1.73
C GLY A 95 -6.45 9.42 2.03
N PHE A 96 -7.30 8.43 1.81
CA PHE A 96 -8.74 8.56 1.97
C PHE A 96 -9.26 7.97 3.29
N ALA A 97 -8.39 7.69 4.26
CA ALA A 97 -8.79 7.17 5.56
C ALA A 97 -7.83 7.63 6.68
N PRO A 98 -8.32 8.08 7.84
CA PRO A 98 -9.74 8.21 8.17
C PRO A 98 -10.37 9.41 7.45
N VAL A 99 -11.67 9.33 7.15
CA VAL A 99 -12.41 10.42 6.49
C VAL A 99 -13.89 10.37 6.85
N ARG A 100 -14.48 11.50 7.24
CA ARG A 100 -15.93 11.57 7.48
C ARG A 100 -16.66 11.66 6.15
N PRO A 101 -17.90 11.17 6.03
CA PRO A 101 -18.69 11.32 4.80
C PRO A 101 -18.74 12.76 4.27
N GLU A 102 -18.87 13.74 5.15
CA GLU A 102 -18.89 15.17 4.84
C GLU A 102 -17.54 15.72 4.33
N ASP A 103 -16.41 15.09 4.68
CA ASP A 103 -15.06 15.54 4.32
C ASP A 103 -14.51 14.86 3.06
N ARG A 104 -15.26 13.94 2.45
CA ARG A 104 -14.82 13.16 1.26
C ARG A 104 -14.47 14.05 0.07
N GLU A 105 -15.27 15.08 -0.18
CA GLU A 105 -15.03 16.04 -1.25
C GLU A 105 -13.75 16.85 -0.99
N LEU A 106 -13.48 17.20 0.28
CA LEU A 106 -12.24 17.87 0.66
C LEU A 106 -11.03 16.97 0.41
N ALA A 107 -11.07 15.72 0.88
CA ALA A 107 -9.99 14.76 0.66
C ALA A 107 -9.70 14.53 -0.84
N MET A 108 -10.73 14.45 -1.68
CA MET A 108 -10.55 14.36 -3.13
C MET A 108 -9.94 15.63 -3.73
N ARG A 109 -10.31 16.82 -3.25
CA ARG A 109 -9.72 18.07 -3.73
C ARG A 109 -8.25 18.19 -3.36
N THR A 110 -7.88 17.79 -2.14
CA THR A 110 -6.48 17.70 -1.70
C THR A 110 -5.70 16.77 -2.64
N MET A 111 -6.17 15.52 -2.82
CA MET A 111 -5.51 14.56 -3.72
C MET A 111 -5.42 15.08 -5.16
N SER A 112 -6.48 15.73 -5.67
CA SER A 112 -6.49 16.29 -7.02
C SER A 112 -5.49 17.41 -7.20
N ARG A 113 -5.39 18.30 -6.21
CA ARG A 113 -4.45 19.41 -6.22
C ARG A 113 -3.01 18.91 -6.18
N THR A 114 -2.73 17.93 -5.34
CA THR A 114 -1.37 17.50 -5.05
C THR A 114 -0.84 16.49 -6.07
N GLU A 115 -1.66 15.49 -6.42
CA GLU A 115 -1.23 14.33 -7.23
C GLU A 115 -1.83 14.33 -8.64
N ALA A 116 -2.49 15.44 -9.02
CA ALA A 116 -3.12 15.65 -10.33
C ALA A 116 -4.14 14.55 -10.72
N ILE A 117 -4.68 13.82 -9.74
CA ILE A 117 -5.74 12.84 -9.97
C ILE A 117 -7.04 13.60 -10.26
N GLY A 118 -7.71 13.27 -11.36
CA GLY A 118 -8.93 13.97 -11.77
C GLY A 118 -10.05 13.86 -10.73
N LEU A 119 -10.53 15.00 -10.22
CA LEU A 119 -11.61 15.05 -9.22
C LEU A 119 -12.88 14.31 -9.68
N ASP A 120 -13.28 14.48 -10.94
CA ASP A 120 -14.46 13.80 -11.49
C ASP A 120 -14.26 12.29 -11.67
N ALA A 121 -13.02 11.83 -11.85
CA ALA A 121 -12.71 10.40 -11.86
C ALA A 121 -12.88 9.83 -10.45
N MET A 122 -12.35 10.51 -9.43
CA MET A 122 -12.49 10.09 -8.03
C MET A 122 -13.95 10.07 -7.56
N ARG A 123 -14.75 11.10 -7.91
CA ARG A 123 -16.18 11.14 -7.58
C ARG A 123 -16.98 9.96 -8.13
N LYS A 124 -16.57 9.42 -9.29
CA LYS A 124 -17.22 8.27 -9.94
C LYS A 124 -16.65 6.93 -9.47
N GLY A 125 -15.36 6.89 -9.15
CA GLY A 125 -14.61 5.66 -8.94
C GLY A 125 -14.41 5.26 -7.47
N LEU A 126 -14.45 6.20 -6.53
CA LEU A 126 -14.30 5.88 -5.11
C LEU A 126 -15.60 5.32 -4.54
N LEU A 127 -15.54 4.09 -4.01
CA LEU A 127 -16.70 3.38 -3.46
C LEU A 127 -17.14 3.90 -2.09
N TRP A 128 -16.20 4.43 -1.31
CA TRP A 128 -16.43 5.01 0.01
C TRP A 128 -17.13 4.07 1.01
N ASP A 129 -16.82 2.79 0.95
CA ASP A 129 -17.26 1.74 1.89
C ASP A 129 -16.39 1.68 3.16
N TRP A 130 -15.70 2.79 3.47
CA TRP A 130 -14.88 2.98 4.66
C TRP A 130 -15.06 4.39 5.25
N VAL A 131 -14.73 4.51 6.53
CA VAL A 131 -14.54 5.75 7.28
C VAL A 131 -13.19 5.71 8.00
N THR A 132 -12.79 4.56 8.52
CA THR A 132 -11.58 4.35 9.32
C THR A 132 -10.44 3.71 8.52
N ILE A 133 -9.20 3.78 9.03
CA ILE A 133 -8.05 3.11 8.40
C ILE A 133 -8.23 1.58 8.35
N PRO A 134 -8.68 0.89 9.42
CA PRO A 134 -8.98 -0.54 9.34
C PRO A 134 -9.99 -0.90 8.24
N GLU A 135 -11.06 -0.14 8.08
CA GLU A 135 -12.06 -0.38 7.01
C GLU A 135 -11.47 -0.15 5.61
N TRP A 136 -10.57 0.82 5.46
CA TRP A 136 -9.80 1.01 4.23
C TRP A 136 -8.92 -0.21 3.90
N LEU A 137 -8.20 -0.74 4.90
CA LEU A 137 -7.39 -1.95 4.72
C LEU A 137 -8.26 -3.18 4.39
N ASP A 138 -9.41 -3.33 5.05
CA ASP A 138 -10.38 -4.39 4.74
C ASP A 138 -10.93 -4.26 3.31
N THR A 139 -11.09 -3.02 2.83
CA THR A 139 -11.49 -2.74 1.45
C THR A 139 -10.40 -3.17 0.48
N LEU A 140 -9.14 -2.81 0.72
CA LEU A 140 -8.02 -3.28 -0.08
C LEU A 140 -7.93 -4.80 -0.12
N ASP A 141 -8.19 -5.49 1.00
CA ASP A 141 -8.20 -6.96 1.05
C ASP A 141 -9.34 -7.56 0.22
N ARG A 142 -10.54 -6.95 0.28
CA ARG A 142 -11.76 -7.43 -0.39
C ARG A 142 -11.75 -7.24 -1.90
N ILE A 143 -11.20 -6.12 -2.41
CA ILE A 143 -11.24 -5.86 -3.85
C ILE A 143 -10.39 -6.88 -4.62
N PRO A 144 -10.90 -7.44 -5.73
CA PRO A 144 -10.06 -8.18 -6.68
C PRO A 144 -8.96 -7.25 -7.17
N LYS A 145 -7.71 -7.69 -7.16
CA LYS A 145 -6.55 -6.86 -7.54
C LYS A 145 -5.49 -7.70 -8.25
N GLY A 146 -4.85 -7.09 -9.24
CA GLY A 146 -3.77 -7.70 -10.02
C GLY A 146 -2.38 -7.52 -9.40
N VAL A 147 -2.27 -6.67 -8.39
CA VAL A 147 -1.02 -6.35 -7.68
C VAL A 147 -1.16 -6.59 -6.17
N ASN A 148 -0.05 -6.83 -5.50
CA ASN A 148 0.00 -6.76 -4.05
C ASN A 148 -0.08 -5.29 -3.61
N CYS A 149 -0.69 -5.05 -2.45
CA CYS A 149 -0.82 -3.70 -1.88
C CYS A 149 -0.31 -3.68 -0.46
N ALA A 150 0.47 -2.65 -0.14
CA ALA A 150 0.70 -2.20 1.22
C ALA A 150 0.20 -0.76 1.35
N SER A 151 -0.20 -0.33 2.54
CA SER A 151 -0.66 1.04 2.76
C SER A 151 0.01 1.60 4.00
N TYR A 152 0.51 2.83 3.89
CA TYR A 152 0.82 3.63 5.06
C TYR A 152 -0.48 4.20 5.67
N ALA A 153 -0.41 4.54 6.96
CA ALA A 153 -1.37 5.42 7.60
C ALA A 153 -1.09 6.88 7.19
N PRO A 154 -2.03 7.58 6.54
CA PRO A 154 -1.80 8.92 6.02
C PRO A 154 -1.91 9.97 7.13
N THR A 155 -0.78 10.55 7.55
CA THR A 155 -0.74 11.47 8.70
C THR A 155 -1.61 12.71 8.50
N LEU A 156 -1.72 13.24 7.27
CA LEU A 156 -2.55 14.41 6.99
C LEU A 156 -4.03 14.13 7.28
N ALA A 157 -4.54 12.99 6.81
CA ALA A 157 -5.93 12.60 7.04
C ALA A 157 -6.21 12.40 8.54
N ILE A 158 -5.25 11.84 9.29
CA ILE A 158 -5.36 11.69 10.75
C ILE A 158 -5.41 13.06 11.45
N LEU A 159 -4.55 14.01 11.06
CA LEU A 159 -4.56 15.36 11.62
C LEU A 159 -5.90 16.07 11.34
N TYR A 160 -6.43 15.96 10.12
CA TYR A 160 -7.72 16.55 9.76
C TYR A 160 -8.89 15.89 10.48
N TRP A 161 -8.85 14.58 10.66
CA TRP A 161 -9.86 13.86 11.42
C TRP A 161 -9.94 14.29 12.89
N VAL A 162 -8.79 14.50 13.52
CA VAL A 162 -8.69 14.81 14.95
C VAL A 162 -8.88 16.30 15.24
N MET A 163 -8.23 17.17 14.47
CA MET A 163 -8.14 18.60 14.76
C MET A 163 -9.09 19.44 13.90
N GLY A 164 -9.51 18.92 12.74
CA GLY A 164 -10.07 19.72 11.66
C GLY A 164 -8.99 20.49 10.88
N VAL A 165 -9.31 20.83 9.64
CA VAL A 165 -8.35 21.43 8.68
C VAL A 165 -7.73 22.73 9.21
N GLU A 166 -8.56 23.66 9.69
CA GLU A 166 -8.08 24.97 10.17
C GLU A 166 -7.12 24.85 11.36
N ALA A 167 -7.46 24.02 12.35
CA ALA A 167 -6.61 23.87 13.52
C ALA A 167 -5.30 23.15 13.18
N ALA A 168 -5.38 22.08 12.37
CA ALA A 168 -4.22 21.31 11.92
C ALA A 168 -3.20 22.17 11.17
N LYS A 169 -3.66 23.18 10.41
CA LYS A 169 -2.78 24.11 9.67
C LYS A 169 -2.19 25.24 10.52
N ARG A 170 -2.76 25.54 11.69
CA ARG A 170 -2.41 26.75 12.47
C ARG A 170 -1.64 26.49 13.76
N ARG A 171 -1.79 25.31 14.35
CA ARG A 171 -1.21 25.00 15.66
C ARG A 171 -0.83 23.54 15.81
N SER A 172 0.02 23.26 16.78
CA SER A 172 0.28 21.90 17.23
C SER A 172 -0.95 21.26 17.88
N PRO A 173 -1.05 19.92 17.87
CA PRO A 173 -2.06 19.19 18.63
C PRO A 173 -1.92 19.45 20.14
N THR A 174 -3.05 19.63 20.81
CA THR A 174 -3.16 19.54 22.27
C THR A 174 -2.81 18.12 22.75
N ASP A 175 -2.58 17.94 24.05
CA ASP A 175 -2.26 16.61 24.59
C ASP A 175 -3.36 15.57 24.34
N THR A 176 -4.63 15.99 24.37
CA THR A 176 -5.77 15.11 24.07
C THR A 176 -5.81 14.73 22.59
N GLU A 177 -5.62 15.71 21.69
CA GLU A 177 -5.56 15.44 20.24
C GLU A 177 -4.35 14.55 19.90
N ARG A 178 -3.21 14.78 20.55
CA ARG A 178 -2.01 13.94 20.38
C ARG A 178 -2.25 12.50 20.80
N ALA A 179 -2.88 12.28 21.95
CA ALA A 179 -3.23 10.95 22.41
C ALA A 179 -4.16 10.23 21.40
N GLU A 180 -5.08 10.95 20.77
CA GLU A 180 -5.96 10.39 19.74
C GLU A 180 -5.22 10.10 18.42
N ILE A 181 -4.31 10.98 17.99
CA ILE A 181 -3.43 10.74 16.83
C ILE A 181 -2.61 9.47 17.05
N ASP A 182 -1.99 9.33 18.23
CA ASP A 182 -1.21 8.14 18.59
C ASP A 182 -2.10 6.88 18.59
N ARG A 183 -3.31 6.96 19.17
CA ARG A 183 -4.27 5.85 19.17
C ARG A 183 -4.63 5.39 17.75
N LEU A 184 -4.90 6.33 16.83
CA LEU A 184 -5.25 6.03 15.44
C LEU A 184 -4.07 5.42 14.66
N LEU A 185 -2.84 5.88 14.91
CA LEU A 185 -1.64 5.30 14.32
C LEU A 185 -1.39 3.88 14.82
N GLU A 186 -1.56 3.64 16.12
CA GLU A 186 -1.43 2.30 16.70
C GLU A 186 -2.51 1.35 16.17
N GLU A 187 -3.75 1.82 16.02
CA GLU A 187 -4.86 1.07 15.41
C GLU A 187 -4.56 0.72 13.94
N ALA A 188 -4.09 1.69 13.15
CA ALA A 188 -3.71 1.46 11.76
C ALA A 188 -2.61 0.39 11.63
N ILE A 189 -1.56 0.50 12.45
CA ILE A 189 -0.48 -0.49 12.47
C ILE A 189 -1.02 -1.84 12.96
N ALA A 190 -1.89 -1.89 13.97
CA ALA A 190 -2.47 -3.14 14.43
C ALA A 190 -3.32 -3.83 13.34
N ALA A 191 -4.06 -3.04 12.55
CA ALA A 191 -4.90 -3.52 11.45
C ALA A 191 -4.08 -4.02 10.24
N GLY A 192 -2.89 -3.47 10.02
CA GLY A 192 -2.00 -3.97 8.96
C GLY A 192 -1.22 -2.93 8.18
N ALA A 193 -1.39 -1.63 8.48
CA ALA A 193 -0.61 -0.59 7.84
C ALA A 193 0.90 -0.86 7.99
N CYS A 194 1.68 -0.63 6.93
CA CYS A 194 3.12 -0.88 6.92
C CYS A 194 3.94 0.22 7.62
N GLY A 195 3.26 1.24 8.14
CA GLY A 195 3.81 2.37 8.87
C GLY A 195 2.88 3.57 8.73
N TRP A 196 3.44 4.77 8.80
CA TRP A 196 2.78 6.02 8.49
C TRP A 196 3.66 6.84 7.55
N SER A 197 3.06 7.79 6.85
CA SER A 197 3.76 8.68 5.92
C SER A 197 3.40 10.13 6.21
N LEU A 198 4.27 11.05 5.81
CA LEU A 198 4.01 12.48 5.78
C LEU A 198 4.87 13.14 4.70
N GLN A 199 4.49 14.34 4.33
CA GLN A 199 5.32 15.28 3.59
C GLN A 199 5.67 16.46 4.51
N ARG A 200 6.92 16.94 4.41
CA ARG A 200 7.36 18.15 5.10
C ARG A 200 8.22 19.03 4.19
N MET A 201 7.58 19.93 3.46
CA MET A 201 8.24 20.82 2.49
C MET A 201 8.40 22.27 2.98
N GLY A 202 7.81 22.61 4.13
CA GLY A 202 7.87 23.96 4.70
C GLY A 202 6.79 24.93 4.18
N PRO A 203 6.79 26.18 4.67
CA PRO A 203 5.73 27.15 4.38
C PRO A 203 5.68 27.63 2.93
N ASP A 204 6.78 27.53 2.18
CA ASP A 204 6.90 27.97 0.78
C ASP A 204 6.71 26.80 -0.21
N THR A 205 6.04 25.73 0.21
CA THR A 205 5.83 24.54 -0.61
C THR A 205 5.05 24.85 -1.89
N ALA A 206 5.53 24.32 -3.03
CA ALA A 206 4.78 24.32 -4.27
C ALA A 206 3.65 23.27 -4.27
N GLN A 207 3.80 22.22 -3.46
CA GLN A 207 2.85 21.13 -3.32
C GLN A 207 1.84 21.49 -2.21
N THR A 208 0.94 22.39 -2.60
CA THR A 208 -0.09 23.00 -1.73
C THR A 208 -1.30 22.08 -1.56
N ASP A 209 -2.05 22.32 -0.48
CA ASP A 209 -3.36 21.70 -0.24
C ASP A 209 -4.46 22.34 -1.12
N PHE A 210 -5.69 21.83 -1.04
CA PHE A 210 -6.83 22.23 -1.88
C PHE A 210 -7.14 23.74 -1.90
N ASP A 211 -6.79 24.46 -0.84
CA ASP A 211 -7.01 25.90 -0.67
C ASP A 211 -5.78 26.75 -1.07
N GLY A 212 -4.73 26.11 -1.57
CA GLY A 212 -3.49 26.78 -1.97
C GLY A 212 -2.54 27.11 -0.82
N THR A 213 -2.86 26.74 0.43
CA THR A 213 -1.91 26.87 1.54
C THR A 213 -1.01 25.63 1.63
N PRO A 214 0.08 25.68 2.41
CA PRO A 214 0.79 24.48 2.83
C PRO A 214 -0.15 23.47 3.50
N MET A 215 0.22 22.19 3.43
CA MET A 215 -0.45 21.17 4.22
C MET A 215 -0.13 21.31 5.71
N ALA A 216 -0.97 20.73 6.55
CA ALA A 216 -0.71 20.71 7.99
C ALA A 216 0.65 20.05 8.32
N THR A 217 1.06 19.02 7.58
CA THR A 217 2.34 18.33 7.80
C THR A 217 3.56 19.15 7.35
N ASP A 218 3.40 20.09 6.42
CA ASP A 218 4.50 20.91 5.89
C ASP A 218 5.09 21.85 6.94
N THR A 219 4.23 22.37 7.83
CA THR A 219 4.60 23.32 8.88
C THR A 219 4.60 22.72 10.28
N MET A 220 4.50 21.38 10.39
CA MET A 220 4.56 20.69 11.67
C MET A 220 5.83 21.03 12.45
N ALA A 221 5.64 21.29 13.75
CA ALA A 221 6.73 21.49 14.69
C ALA A 221 7.58 20.21 14.80
N GLU A 222 8.88 20.38 14.99
CA GLU A 222 9.81 19.24 15.10
C GLU A 222 9.45 18.29 16.25
N ALA A 223 8.98 18.83 17.37
CA ALA A 223 8.53 18.05 18.51
C ALA A 223 7.35 17.12 18.15
N ASP A 224 6.45 17.56 17.27
CA ASP A 224 5.31 16.76 16.82
C ASP A 224 5.74 15.62 15.88
N LEU A 225 6.72 15.88 15.01
CA LEU A 225 7.30 14.85 14.14
C LEU A 225 8.01 13.76 14.94
N LEU A 226 8.78 14.16 15.95
CA LEU A 226 9.41 13.22 16.88
C LEU A 226 8.38 12.41 17.67
N ALA A 227 7.21 12.99 17.96
CA ALA A 227 6.12 12.26 18.60
C ALA A 227 5.56 11.15 17.69
N LEU A 228 5.30 11.43 16.40
CA LEU A 228 4.88 10.42 15.42
C LEU A 228 5.88 9.26 15.31
N GLY A 229 7.18 9.56 15.39
CA GLY A 229 8.27 8.58 15.44
C GLY A 229 8.16 7.57 16.58
N ARG A 230 7.63 7.99 17.75
CA ARG A 230 7.52 7.14 18.94
C ARG A 230 6.38 6.12 18.84
N ALA A 231 5.26 6.46 18.19
CA ALA A 231 4.13 5.54 17.98
C ALA A 231 4.50 4.28 17.17
N ARG A 232 5.45 4.39 16.23
CA ARG A 232 5.95 3.21 15.48
C ARG A 232 6.76 2.27 16.38
N ALA A 233 7.47 2.81 17.37
CA ALA A 233 8.28 2.02 18.30
C ALA A 233 7.43 1.27 19.33
N SER A 234 6.29 1.82 19.78
CA SER A 234 5.35 1.11 20.66
C SER A 234 4.68 -0.06 19.94
N ALA A 235 4.17 0.17 18.73
CA ALA A 235 3.50 -0.85 17.94
C ALA A 235 4.44 -2.00 17.47
N ALA A 236 5.69 -1.69 17.11
CA ALA A 236 6.69 -2.70 16.77
C ALA A 236 7.03 -3.61 17.97
N ARG A 237 7.10 -3.05 19.19
CA ARG A 237 7.31 -3.82 20.44
C ARG A 237 6.08 -4.67 20.81
N ALA A 238 4.88 -4.24 20.46
CA ALA A 238 3.67 -5.02 20.68
C ALA A 238 3.62 -6.27 19.77
N ARG A 239 4.11 -6.17 18.52
CA ARG A 239 4.17 -7.30 17.56
C ARG A 239 5.22 -8.36 17.90
N THR A 240 6.26 -8.03 18.66
CA THR A 240 7.29 -9.00 19.10
C THR A 240 6.90 -9.77 20.37
N ARG A 241 5.78 -9.41 21.01
CA ARG A 241 5.17 -10.26 22.05
C ARG A 241 4.29 -11.33 21.38
N PRO A 242 4.51 -12.62 21.64
CA PRO A 242 3.70 -13.67 21.05
C PRO A 242 2.27 -13.58 21.62
N SER A 243 1.33 -13.06 20.83
CA SER A 243 -0.10 -13.12 21.18
C SER A 243 -0.66 -14.48 20.79
N SER A 244 -1.18 -15.23 21.76
CA SER A 244 -1.68 -16.59 21.60
C SER A 244 -3.02 -16.71 20.84
N SER A 245 -3.57 -15.59 20.33
CA SER A 245 -4.91 -15.54 19.72
C SER A 245 -4.94 -15.15 18.23
N ALA A 246 -3.85 -14.62 17.66
CA ALA A 246 -3.83 -14.14 16.27
C ALA A 246 -3.68 -15.26 15.20
N SER A 247 -3.38 -16.49 15.60
CA SER A 247 -3.09 -17.60 14.68
C SER A 247 -4.32 -18.20 13.98
N ARG A 248 -5.55 -17.86 14.41
CA ARG A 248 -6.78 -18.46 13.86
C ARG A 248 -7.40 -17.71 12.68
N ARG A 249 -7.16 -16.40 12.48
CA ARG A 249 -7.80 -15.65 11.40
C ARG A 249 -7.08 -15.71 10.04
N ARG A 250 -5.79 -16.04 10.00
CA ARG A 250 -5.01 -16.10 8.74
C ARG A 250 -5.07 -17.46 8.01
N ARG A 251 -5.70 -18.49 8.58
CA ARG A 251 -5.82 -19.83 7.96
C ARG A 251 -7.05 -20.02 7.06
N ALA A 252 -8.01 -19.10 7.04
CA ALA A 252 -9.29 -19.31 6.36
C ALA A 252 -9.32 -18.88 4.87
N VAL A 253 -8.28 -18.21 4.35
CA VAL A 253 -8.26 -17.72 2.95
C VAL A 253 -7.54 -18.68 1.99
N ALA A 254 -7.00 -19.80 2.50
CA ALA A 254 -6.30 -20.80 1.69
C ALA A 254 -7.16 -22.05 1.43
N SER A 255 -8.43 -21.92 1.05
CA SER A 255 -9.20 -23.01 0.44
C SER A 255 -10.54 -22.53 -0.14
N SER A 256 -10.52 -21.87 -1.31
CA SER A 256 -11.70 -21.85 -2.18
C SER A 256 -11.27 -21.72 -3.63
N SER A 257 -10.89 -22.85 -4.22
CA SER A 257 -10.83 -23.02 -5.66
C SER A 257 -12.25 -22.99 -6.21
N THR A 258 -12.63 -21.92 -6.89
CA THR A 258 -13.80 -21.95 -7.77
C THR A 258 -13.34 -21.64 -9.19
N SER A 259 -13.49 -22.64 -10.05
CA SER A 259 -13.20 -22.56 -11.46
C SER A 259 -14.09 -21.52 -12.13
N CYS A 260 -13.51 -20.48 -12.73
CA CYS A 260 -14.20 -19.71 -13.74
C CYS A 260 -13.76 -20.24 -15.11
N ARG A 261 -14.65 -20.98 -15.77
CA ARG A 261 -14.54 -21.37 -17.18
C ARG A 261 -15.41 -20.41 -17.99
N ARG A 262 -14.75 -19.65 -18.87
CA ARG A 262 -15.05 -19.35 -20.29
C ARG A 262 -14.66 -17.92 -20.60
#